data_AF-A0A4Y9NRQ2-F1
#
_entry.id   AF-A0A4Y9NRQ2-F1
#
_cell.length_a   1.000
_cell.length_b   1.000
_cell.length_c   1.000
_cell.angle_alpha   90.00
_cell.angle_beta   90.00
_cell.angle_gamma   90.00
#
_symmetry.space_group_name_H-M   'P 1'
#
loop_
_entity.id
_entity.type
_entity.pdbx_description
1 polymer ?
#
loop_
_entity_poly.entity_id
_entity_poly.type
_entity_poly.pdbx_seq_one_letter_code
_entity_poly.pdbx_strand_id
1 'polypeptide(L)'
;MSAVSATQRVNQPGREEAVVRTDAHAVEHERPEEWGWHGEMGKWGRRLAVIPILFLLSMIIGNHEGRLEDLWLVGFALLMVLILVWDARRRKNAWRSR
;
A
#
# COMPACT_ATOMS: atom_id res chain seq x y z
N MET A 1 48.54 -5.22 -6.68
CA MET A 1 47.10 -4.99 -6.41
C MET A 1 46.52 -4.35 -7.65
N SER A 2 45.77 -5.10 -8.46
CA SER A 2 45.19 -4.57 -9.70
C SER A 2 44.08 -3.57 -9.38
N ALA A 3 44.11 -2.39 -9.99
CA ALA A 3 43.06 -1.39 -9.84
C ALA A 3 41.75 -1.93 -10.44
N VAL A 4 40.72 -2.09 -9.63
CA VAL A 4 39.37 -2.41 -10.11
C VAL A 4 38.83 -1.15 -10.79
N SER A 5 38.47 -1.25 -12.06
CA SER A 5 37.85 -0.15 -12.81
C SER A 5 36.54 0.28 -12.14
N ALA A 6 36.30 1.59 -12.04
CA ALA A 6 35.07 2.16 -11.44
C ALA A 6 33.81 1.90 -12.28
N THR A 7 33.99 1.48 -13.53
CA THR A 7 32.93 1.15 -14.47
C THR A 7 33.22 -0.13 -15.23
N GLN A 8 32.15 -0.85 -15.56
CA GLN A 8 32.16 -2.10 -16.33
C GLN A 8 31.12 -2.03 -17.46
N ARG A 9 31.41 -2.70 -18.58
CA ARG A 9 30.45 -2.87 -19.67
C ARG A 9 29.51 -4.03 -19.34
N VAL A 10 28.21 -3.78 -19.39
CA VAL A 10 27.17 -4.78 -19.13
C VAL A 10 26.29 -4.93 -20.37
N ASN A 11 26.08 -6.18 -20.81
CA ASN A 11 25.14 -6.52 -21.87
C ASN A 11 23.73 -6.57 -21.26
N GLN A 12 22.84 -5.68 -21.68
CA GLN A 12 21.45 -5.65 -21.22
C GLN A 12 20.53 -6.32 -22.25
N PRO A 13 19.59 -7.19 -21.84
CA PRO A 13 18.67 -7.81 -22.77
C PRO A 13 17.78 -6.75 -23.45
N GLY A 14 17.84 -6.67 -24.78
CA GLY A 14 17.02 -5.75 -25.57
C GLY A 14 17.52 -4.29 -25.64
N ARG A 15 18.77 -4.01 -25.22
CA ARG A 15 19.40 -2.67 -25.31
C ARG A 15 20.86 -2.78 -25.77
N GLU A 16 21.38 -1.71 -26.38
CA GLU A 16 22.82 -1.58 -26.69
C GLU A 16 23.68 -1.66 -25.41
N GLU A 17 24.89 -2.23 -25.53
CA GLU A 17 25.83 -2.41 -24.42
C GLU A 17 26.14 -1.06 -23.75
N ALA A 18 25.86 -0.97 -22.44
CA ALA A 18 26.08 0.25 -21.67
C ALA A 18 27.29 0.10 -20.73
N VAL A 19 28.04 1.19 -20.55
CA VAL A 19 29.06 1.31 -19.50
C VAL A 19 28.35 1.74 -18.23
N VAL A 20 28.31 0.86 -17.23
CA VAL A 20 27.63 1.09 -15.96
C VAL A 20 28.66 1.12 -14.83
N ARG A 21 28.31 1.70 -13.68
CA ARG A 21 29.18 1.56 -12.49
C ARG A 21 29.29 0.09 -12.11
N THR A 22 30.43 -0.27 -11.54
CA THR A 22 30.77 -1.66 -11.19
C THR A 22 29.78 -2.31 -10.20
N ASP A 23 29.04 -1.52 -9.43
CA ASP A 23 27.99 -1.93 -8.49
C ASP A 23 26.58 -2.03 -9.11
N ALA A 24 26.42 -1.64 -10.36
CA ALA A 24 25.13 -1.62 -11.03
C ALA A 24 24.84 -2.93 -11.76
N HIS A 25 23.60 -3.41 -11.65
CA HIS A 25 23.08 -4.60 -12.31
C HIS A 25 22.22 -4.21 -13.52
N ALA A 26 22.14 -5.09 -14.52
CA ALA A 26 21.21 -4.93 -15.62
C ALA A 26 19.77 -5.01 -15.09
N VAL A 27 18.96 -3.99 -15.37
CA VAL A 27 17.54 -4.00 -15.05
C VAL A 27 16.82 -4.80 -16.14
N GLU A 28 16.47 -6.05 -15.84
CA GLU A 28 15.72 -6.89 -16.78
C GLU A 28 14.21 -6.62 -16.75
N HIS A 29 13.68 -6.23 -15.59
CA HIS A 29 12.29 -5.82 -15.40
C HIS A 29 12.20 -4.73 -14.34
N GLU A 30 11.41 -3.69 -14.61
CA GLU A 30 11.11 -2.64 -13.64
C GLU A 30 10.39 -3.26 -12.44
N ARG A 31 10.97 -3.16 -11.25
CA ARG A 31 10.31 -3.59 -10.02
C ARG A 31 9.72 -2.36 -9.35
N PRO A 32 8.38 -2.31 -9.17
CA PRO A 32 7.75 -1.21 -8.46
C PRO A 32 8.46 -0.94 -7.14
N GLU A 33 8.89 -1.89 -6.32
CA GLU A 33 9.64 -1.52 -5.09
C GLU A 33 10.88 -0.58 -5.23
N GLU A 34 11.48 -0.42 -6.41
CA GLU A 34 12.78 0.26 -6.62
C GLU A 34 12.70 1.80 -6.81
N TRP A 35 11.61 2.37 -7.36
CA TRP A 35 11.34 3.83 -7.47
C TRP A 35 11.04 4.55 -6.11
N GLY A 36 10.96 3.83 -4.98
CA GLY A 36 10.96 4.41 -3.63
C GLY A 36 9.64 4.45 -2.85
N TRP A 37 8.51 4.88 -3.42
CA TRP A 37 7.24 5.01 -2.66
C TRP A 37 6.55 3.64 -2.43
N HIS A 38 6.93 2.93 -1.36
CA HIS A 38 6.32 1.65 -0.92
C HIS A 38 5.99 1.62 0.57
N GLY A 39 5.86 2.79 1.19
CA GLY A 39 5.59 2.87 2.62
C GLY A 39 4.29 2.18 2.99
N GLU A 40 4.37 1.06 3.72
CA GLU A 40 3.20 0.47 4.36
C GLU A 40 3.09 1.00 5.79
N MET A 41 1.92 1.51 6.16
CA MET A 41 1.63 1.96 7.52
C MET A 41 1.52 0.80 8.53
N GLY A 42 1.64 -0.44 8.06
CA GLY A 42 1.61 -1.68 8.84
C GLY A 42 0.41 -1.73 9.80
N LYS A 43 0.69 -2.04 11.07
CA LYS A 43 -0.35 -2.11 12.12
C LYS A 43 -1.08 -0.79 12.38
N TRP A 44 -0.47 0.36 12.05
CA TRP A 44 -1.06 1.68 12.28
C TRP A 44 -2.12 2.02 11.26
N GLY A 45 -1.93 1.64 9.99
CA GLY A 45 -2.94 1.88 8.94
C GLY A 45 -4.31 1.32 9.33
N ARG A 46 -4.33 0.11 9.90
CA ARG A 46 -5.56 -0.51 10.39
C ARG A 46 -6.15 0.18 11.62
N ARG A 47 -5.33 0.63 12.58
CA ARG A 47 -5.85 1.31 13.78
C ARG A 47 -6.40 2.69 13.42
N LEU A 48 -5.74 3.40 12.52
CA LEU A 48 -6.14 4.73 12.06
C LEU A 48 -7.37 4.68 11.15
N ALA A 49 -7.70 3.54 10.53
CA ALA A 49 -8.92 3.35 9.76
C ALA A 49 -10.22 3.53 10.59
N VAL A 50 -10.13 3.55 11.93
CA VAL A 50 -11.26 3.88 12.82
C VAL A 50 -11.62 5.36 12.78
N ILE A 51 -10.66 6.24 12.50
CA ILE A 51 -10.87 7.70 12.49
C ILE A 51 -11.96 8.12 11.49
N PRO A 52 -11.91 7.76 10.19
CA PRO A 52 -12.97 8.12 9.25
C PRO A 52 -14.34 7.55 9.63
N ILE A 53 -14.41 6.39 10.31
CA ILE A 53 -15.68 5.84 10.81
C ILE A 53 -16.27 6.77 11.88
N LEU A 54 -15.45 7.20 12.85
CA LEU A 54 -15.88 8.14 13.89
C LEU A 54 -16.32 9.47 13.28
N PHE A 55 -15.61 9.94 12.26
CA PHE A 55 -15.95 11.17 11.55
C PHE A 55 -17.32 11.05 10.86
N LEU A 56 -17.56 10.00 10.08
CA LEU A 56 -18.85 9.76 9.43
C LEU A 56 -20.01 9.70 10.44
N LEU A 57 -19.81 9.02 11.58
CA LEU A 57 -20.84 8.93 12.62
C LEU A 57 -21.07 10.27 13.32
N SER A 58 -20.02 11.08 13.49
CA SER A 58 -20.16 12.43 14.06
C SER A 58 -20.98 13.36 13.16
N MET A 59 -20.91 13.18 11.84
CA MET A 59 -21.66 13.96 10.86
C MET A 59 -23.17 13.70 10.89
N ILE A 60 -23.66 12.67 11.60
CA ILE A 60 -25.10 12.46 11.81
C ILE A 60 -25.70 13.58 12.68
N ILE A 61 -24.87 14.22 13.52
CA ILE A 61 -25.30 15.32 14.38
C ILE A 61 -25.22 16.61 13.55
N GLY A 62 -26.31 16.99 12.91
CA GLY A 62 -26.34 18.14 12.01
C GLY A 62 -27.76 18.57 11.65
N ASN A 63 -27.90 19.41 10.61
CA ASN A 63 -29.19 19.98 10.21
C ASN A 63 -30.01 19.08 9.26
N HIS A 64 -29.71 17.79 9.16
CA HIS A 64 -30.24 16.90 8.13
C HIS A 64 -31.77 16.69 8.23
N GLU A 65 -32.55 17.52 7.55
CA GLU A 65 -34.02 17.39 7.53
C GLU A 65 -34.48 16.19 6.69
N GLY A 66 -33.81 15.95 5.55
CA GLY A 66 -34.20 14.91 4.60
C GLY A 66 -33.80 13.48 5.01
N ARG A 67 -32.91 13.32 6.00
CA ARG A 67 -32.37 12.04 6.53
C ARG A 67 -31.76 11.06 5.52
N LEU A 68 -31.82 11.36 4.23
CA LEU A 68 -31.22 10.55 3.17
C LEU A 68 -29.70 10.52 3.29
N GLU A 69 -29.09 11.63 3.71
CA GLU A 69 -27.65 11.71 3.99
C GLU A 69 -27.25 10.76 5.13
N ASP A 70 -28.02 10.70 6.22
CA ASP A 70 -27.78 9.79 7.34
C ASP A 70 -27.68 8.32 6.89
N LEU A 71 -28.53 7.91 5.93
CA LEU A 71 -28.50 6.54 5.39
C LEU A 71 -27.16 6.23 4.71
N TRP A 72 -26.60 7.19 3.98
CA TRP A 72 -25.29 7.03 3.34
C TRP A 72 -24.16 7.09 4.37
N LEU A 73 -24.20 8.02 5.31
CA LEU A 73 -23.19 8.13 6.39
C LEU A 73 -23.12 6.83 7.20
N VAL A 74 -24.27 6.32 7.65
CA VAL A 74 -24.37 5.06 8.39
C VAL A 74 -23.99 3.88 7.50
N GLY A 75 -24.43 3.85 6.25
CA GLY A 75 -24.11 2.80 5.29
C GLY A 75 -22.61 2.64 5.06
N PHE A 76 -21.90 3.75 4.81
CA PHE A 76 -20.44 3.74 4.65
C PHE A 76 -19.72 3.41 5.95
N ALA A 77 -20.16 3.95 7.09
CA ALA A 77 -19.58 3.61 8.39
C ALA A 77 -19.70 2.09 8.67
N LEU A 78 -20.86 1.50 8.40
CA LEU A 78 -21.08 0.06 8.57
C LEU A 78 -20.21 -0.76 7.63
N LEU A 79 -20.12 -0.38 6.35
CA LEU A 79 -19.27 -1.05 5.36
C LEU A 79 -17.80 -1.08 5.83
N MET A 80 -17.27 0.05 6.31
CA MET A 80 -15.90 0.13 6.80
C MET A 80 -15.67 -0.76 8.03
N VAL A 81 -16.61 -0.78 8.98
CA VAL A 81 -16.55 -1.68 10.14
C VAL A 81 -16.54 -3.14 9.70
N LEU A 82 -17.39 -3.53 8.74
CA LEU A 82 -17.43 -4.90 8.20
C LEU A 82 -16.09 -5.29 7.57
N ILE A 83 -15.47 -4.40 6.79
CA ILE A 83 -14.14 -4.62 6.20
C ILE A 83 -13.08 -4.85 7.28
N LEU A 84 -13.07 -4.03 8.35
CA LEU A 84 -12.12 -4.18 9.45
C LEU A 84 -12.30 -5.48 10.22
N VAL A 85 -13.55 -5.86 10.50
CA VAL A 85 -13.89 -7.13 11.15
C VAL A 85 -13.47 -8.31 10.26
N TRP A 86 -13.72 -8.22 8.96
CA TRP A 86 -13.31 -9.24 7.99
C TRP A 86 -11.79 -9.37 7.90
N ASP A 87 -11.03 -8.27 7.81
CA ASP A 87 -9.56 -8.28 7.84
C ASP A 87 -9.04 -8.94 9.12
N ALA A 88 -9.59 -8.57 10.27
CA ALA A 88 -9.21 -9.14 11.55
C ALA A 88 -9.48 -10.65 11.62
N ARG A 89 -10.64 -11.11 11.11
CA ARG A 89 -10.98 -12.54 11.05
C ARG A 89 -10.07 -13.31 10.09
N ARG A 90 -9.84 -12.78 8.88
CA ARG A 90 -8.98 -13.40 7.86
C ARG A 90 -7.58 -13.63 8.39
N ARG A 91 -7.00 -12.64 9.09
CA ARG A 91 -5.64 -12.73 9.64
C ARG A 91 -5.53 -13.70 10.81
N LYS A 92 -6.53 -13.73 11.71
CA LYS A 92 -6.59 -14.72 12.79
C LYS A 92 -6.62 -16.16 12.27
N ASN A 93 -7.16 -16.36 11.06
CA ASN A 93 -7.28 -17.67 10.42
C ASN A 93 -6.23 -17.93 9.33
N ALA A 94 -5.24 -17.06 9.15
CA ALA A 94 -4.26 -17.18 8.06
C ALA A 94 -3.42 -18.46 8.12
N TRP A 95 -3.29 -19.08 9.30
CA TRP A 95 -2.61 -20.36 9.48
C TRP A 95 -3.45 -21.57 9.02
N ARG A 96 -4.76 -21.40 8.81
CA ARG A 96 -5.69 -22.47 8.38
C ARG A 96 -5.83 -22.60 6.87
N SER A 97 -5.28 -21.67 6.11
CA SER A 97 -5.34 -21.66 4.64
C SER A 97 -4.07 -22.22 3.99
N ARG A 98 -3.34 -23.09 4.70
CA ARG A 98 -2.20 -23.84 4.18
C ARG A 98 -2.62 -25.27 3.89
#